data_AF-A0A4P6FBE4-F1
#
_entry.id   AF-A0A4P6FBE4-F1
#
_cell.length_a   1.000
_cell.length_b   1.000
_cell.length_c   1.000
_cell.angle_alpha   90.00
_cell.angle_beta   90.00
_cell.angle_gamma   90.00
#
_symmetry.space_group_name_H-M   'P 1'
#
loop_
_entity.id
_entity.type
_entity.pdbx_description
1 polymer ?
#
loop_
_entity_poly.entity_id
_entity_poly.type
_entity_poly.pdbx_seq_one_letter_code
_entity_poly.pdbx_strand_id
1 'polypeptide(L)'
;MTYHMEVKLDGVMPYSLEVTVPPRENDIASFRLDRLGGLSPADRRYRATLFEAIGAITVASGHAEAAMKRVLISLRGGTSQFRDVDKNWTELVKNLRRLDASQDQRATRVHEVLTWAETNGIKEKRDAAVHSYWWAFADLPVMRSRFERSGESSAQIGDMESLMAHGDLIFEFARRLDDLVVSDWPQARLPHSEA
;
A
#
# COMPACT_ATOMS: atom_id res chain seq x y z
N MET A 1 27.16 -18.80 12.42
CA MET A 1 28.33 -18.01 12.86
C MET A 1 27.86 -16.58 13.12
N THR A 2 28.43 -15.90 14.12
CA THR A 2 28.08 -14.50 14.46
C THR A 2 29.23 -13.58 14.03
N TYR A 3 28.93 -12.49 13.33
CA TYR A 3 29.91 -11.50 12.90
C TYR A 3 29.29 -10.09 12.85
N HIS A 4 30.16 -9.08 12.86
CA HIS A 4 29.77 -7.69 12.61
C HIS A 4 29.80 -7.39 11.12
N MET A 5 28.73 -6.80 10.61
CA MET A 5 28.57 -6.42 9.22
C MET A 5 28.37 -4.90 9.13
N GLU A 6 29.24 -4.20 8.41
CA GLU A 6 28.96 -2.83 7.98
C GLU A 6 28.13 -2.86 6.70
N VAL A 7 27.02 -2.12 6.69
CA VAL A 7 26.18 -1.93 5.52
C VAL A 7 26.38 -0.52 5.00
N LYS A 8 26.77 -0.43 3.71
CA LYS A 8 26.93 0.83 2.97
C LYS A 8 26.00 0.77 1.78
N LEU A 9 24.97 1.61 1.80
CA LEU A 9 23.99 1.74 0.72
C LEU A 9 24.05 3.18 0.21
N ASP A 10 24.00 3.35 -1.11
CA ASP A 10 24.07 4.67 -1.72
C ASP A 10 22.94 5.57 -1.20
N GLY A 11 23.30 6.79 -0.76
CA GLY A 11 22.35 7.76 -0.20
C GLY A 11 21.91 7.49 1.25
N VAL A 12 22.49 6.49 1.93
CA VAL A 12 22.16 6.14 3.32
C VAL A 12 23.41 6.21 4.20
N MET A 13 23.26 6.73 5.42
CA MET A 13 24.33 6.68 6.41
C MET A 13 24.71 5.23 6.71
N PRO A 14 26.01 4.86 6.68
CA PRO A 14 26.45 3.52 6.99
C PRO A 14 25.94 3.08 8.37
N TYR A 15 25.52 1.83 8.48
CA TYR A 15 25.08 1.25 9.75
C TYR A 15 25.69 -0.14 9.96
N SER A 16 25.85 -0.52 11.23
CA SER A 16 26.45 -1.79 11.61
C SER A 16 25.41 -2.74 12.19
N LEU A 17 25.48 -3.99 11.78
CA LEU A 17 24.63 -5.07 12.29
C LEU A 17 25.49 -6.15 12.93
N GLU A 18 25.05 -6.68 14.07
CA GLU A 18 25.51 -7.99 14.53
C GLU A 18 24.60 -9.05 13.89
N VAL A 19 25.20 -9.93 13.10
CA VAL A 19 24.47 -10.89 12.27
C VAL A 19 24.81 -12.30 12.70
N THR A 20 23.80 -13.14 12.88
CA THR A 20 23.98 -14.59 12.99
C THR A 20 23.41 -15.26 11.75
N VAL A 21 24.29 -15.86 10.95
CA VAL A 21 23.87 -16.56 9.72
C VAL A 21 24.08 -18.08 9.82
N PRO A 22 23.16 -18.88 9.24
CA PRO A 22 23.37 -20.31 9.02
C PRO A 22 24.39 -20.54 7.89
N PRO A 23 25.04 -21.72 7.83
CA PRO A 23 26.07 -22.05 6.82
C PRO A 23 25.43 -22.36 5.46
N ARG A 24 24.92 -21.33 4.80
CA ARG A 24 24.34 -21.34 3.45
C ARG A 24 24.48 -19.96 2.82
N GLU A 25 24.09 -19.80 1.57
CA GLU A 25 23.89 -18.47 0.99
C GLU A 25 22.74 -17.75 1.70
N ASN A 26 22.95 -16.48 2.06
CA ASN A 26 21.94 -15.70 2.75
C ASN A 26 21.83 -14.31 2.11
N ASP A 27 20.60 -13.88 1.85
CA ASP A 27 20.28 -12.53 1.40
C ASP A 27 19.85 -11.67 2.60
N ILE A 28 20.45 -10.48 2.74
CA ILE A 28 20.11 -9.53 3.79
C ILE A 28 18.62 -9.14 3.79
N ALA A 29 17.97 -9.13 2.61
CA ALA A 29 16.54 -8.86 2.52
C ALA A 29 15.71 -9.91 3.28
N SER A 30 16.23 -11.13 3.46
CA SER A 30 15.57 -12.21 4.21
C SER A 30 15.84 -12.20 5.72
N PHE A 31 16.69 -11.29 6.21
CA PHE A 31 17.10 -11.31 7.61
C PHE A 31 15.95 -10.88 8.51
N ARG A 32 15.75 -11.65 9.58
CA ARG A 32 14.95 -11.20 10.71
C ARG A 32 15.76 -10.17 11.48
N LEU A 33 15.17 -9.00 11.73
CA LEU A 33 15.79 -7.97 12.53
C LEU A 33 15.19 -7.88 13.93
N ASP A 34 16.08 -7.61 14.88
CA ASP A 34 15.75 -7.31 16.26
C ASP A 34 16.76 -6.30 16.82
N ARG A 35 16.42 -5.67 17.94
CA ARG A 35 17.29 -4.73 18.65
C ARG A 35 18.02 -5.45 19.78
N LEU A 36 19.35 -5.46 19.73
CA LEU A 36 20.15 -5.93 20.87
C LEU A 36 19.80 -5.11 22.12
N GLY A 37 19.46 -5.79 23.21
CA GLY A 37 19.01 -5.14 24.45
C GLY A 37 17.56 -4.63 24.44
N GLY A 38 16.80 -4.87 23.36
CA GLY A 38 15.39 -4.51 23.25
C GLY A 38 15.13 -3.09 22.72
N LEU A 39 13.86 -2.76 22.48
CA LEU A 39 13.46 -1.51 21.82
C LEU A 39 13.75 -0.26 22.64
N SER A 40 14.42 0.71 22.01
CA SER A 40 14.63 2.04 22.59
C SER A 40 13.35 2.88 22.56
N PRO A 41 13.27 3.99 23.33
CA PRO A 41 12.19 4.97 23.18
C PRO A 41 12.11 5.59 21.77
N ALA A 42 13.25 5.75 21.09
CA ALA A 42 13.28 6.25 19.71
C ALA A 42 12.61 5.26 18.74
N ASP A 43 12.86 3.95 18.91
CA ASP A 43 12.22 2.90 18.11
C ASP A 43 10.71 2.90 18.25
N ARG A 44 10.21 3.11 19.47
CA ARG A 44 8.77 3.13 19.73
C ARG A 44 8.10 4.30 19.03
N ARG A 45 8.72 5.49 19.06
CA ARG A 45 8.22 6.67 18.32
C ARG A 45 8.28 6.45 16.81
N TYR A 46 9.41 5.96 16.31
CA TYR A 46 9.56 5.64 14.89
C TYR A 46 8.51 4.64 14.41
N ARG A 47 8.27 3.57 15.17
CA ARG A 47 7.22 2.57 14.90
C ARG A 47 5.84 3.19 14.87
N ALA A 48 5.52 4.09 15.81
CA ALA A 48 4.23 4.76 15.82
C ALA A 48 3.99 5.52 14.50
N THR A 49 4.97 6.33 14.07
CA THR A 49 4.90 7.08 12.81
C THR A 49 4.84 6.16 11.58
N LEU A 50 5.67 5.11 11.55
CA LEU A 50 5.67 4.14 10.46
C LEU A 50 4.33 3.42 10.34
N PHE A 51 3.76 2.98 11.47
CA PHE A 51 2.50 2.25 11.49
C PHE A 51 1.30 3.14 11.18
N GLU A 52 1.37 4.42 11.55
CA GLU A 52 0.39 5.42 11.12
C GLU A 52 0.39 5.56 9.60
N ALA A 53 1.56 5.71 8.98
CA ALA A 53 1.67 5.82 7.51
C ALA A 53 1.19 4.55 6.79
N ILE A 54 1.60 3.35 7.26
CA ILE A 54 1.12 2.08 6.70
C ILE A 54 -0.39 1.90 6.93
N GLY A 55 -0.88 2.31 8.09
CA GLY A 55 -2.29 2.27 8.46
C GLY A 55 -3.13 3.14 7.51
N ALA A 56 -2.67 4.37 7.24
CA ALA A 56 -3.31 5.28 6.29
C ALA A 56 -3.41 4.66 4.89
N ILE A 57 -2.32 4.08 4.37
CA ILE A 57 -2.32 3.35 3.09
C ILE A 57 -3.30 2.19 3.11
N THR A 58 -3.32 1.39 4.18
CA THR A 58 -4.17 0.21 4.31
C THR A 58 -5.65 0.60 4.30
N VAL A 59 -6.02 1.63 5.07
CA VAL A 59 -7.39 2.15 5.12
C VAL A 59 -7.79 2.74 3.77
N ALA A 60 -6.96 3.60 3.18
CA ALA A 60 -7.18 4.17 1.85
C ALA A 60 -7.40 3.09 0.78
N SER A 61 -6.64 1.99 0.87
CA SER A 61 -6.79 0.83 -0.03
C SER A 61 -8.15 0.16 0.14
N GLY A 62 -8.64 0.01 1.38
CA GLY A 62 -10.00 -0.47 1.65
C GLY A 62 -11.07 0.43 1.04
N HIS A 63 -10.90 1.75 1.12
CA HIS A 63 -11.79 2.71 0.46
C HIS A 63 -11.78 2.55 -1.06
N ALA A 64 -10.59 2.40 -1.66
CA ALA A 64 -10.46 2.18 -3.10
C ALA A 64 -11.14 0.88 -3.55
N GLU A 65 -10.96 -0.23 -2.81
CA GLU A 65 -11.64 -1.49 -3.11
C GLU A 65 -13.16 -1.36 -2.99
N ALA A 66 -13.64 -0.66 -1.96
CA ALA A 66 -15.07 -0.39 -1.82
C ALA A 66 -15.61 0.44 -2.98
N ALA A 67 -14.91 1.49 -3.39
CA ALA A 67 -15.26 2.34 -4.52
C ALA A 67 -15.30 1.53 -5.84
N MET A 68 -14.31 0.69 -6.11
CA MET A 68 -14.29 -0.20 -7.28
C MET A 68 -15.51 -1.13 -7.30
N LYS A 69 -15.90 -1.68 -6.16
CA LYS A 69 -17.10 -2.54 -6.04
C LYS A 69 -18.39 -1.75 -6.32
N ARG A 70 -18.51 -0.54 -5.78
CA ARG A 70 -19.66 0.35 -6.05
C ARG A 70 -19.80 0.64 -7.54
N VAL A 71 -18.71 1.02 -8.21
CA VAL A 71 -18.69 1.25 -9.66
C VAL A 71 -19.17 0.01 -10.42
N LEU A 72 -18.66 -1.18 -10.08
CA LEU A 72 -19.09 -2.42 -10.73
C LEU A 72 -20.57 -2.75 -10.52
N ILE A 73 -21.10 -2.49 -9.32
CA ILE A 73 -22.52 -2.73 -9.01
C ILE A 73 -23.40 -1.73 -9.78
N SER A 74 -23.08 -0.44 -9.72
CA SER A 74 -23.85 0.63 -10.37
C SER A 74 -23.93 0.45 -11.88
N LEU A 75 -22.82 0.08 -12.54
CA LEU A 75 -22.77 -0.06 -14.00
C LEU A 75 -23.33 -1.39 -14.52
N ARG A 76 -23.59 -2.38 -13.66
CA ARG A 76 -24.15 -3.68 -14.06
C ARG A 76 -25.65 -3.81 -13.80
N GLY A 77 -26.29 -2.80 -13.20
CA GLY A 77 -27.73 -2.79 -12.94
C GLY A 77 -28.22 -3.89 -11.98
N GLY A 78 -27.33 -4.46 -11.15
CA GLY A 78 -27.63 -5.58 -10.25
C GLY A 78 -28.14 -5.15 -8.86
N THR A 79 -28.67 -6.12 -8.10
CA THR A 79 -29.16 -5.94 -6.72
C THR A 79 -28.00 -5.78 -5.71
N SER A 80 -27.43 -4.57 -5.66
CA SER A 80 -26.89 -3.83 -4.50
C SER A 80 -26.41 -4.56 -3.22
N GLN A 81 -25.57 -5.60 -3.30
CA GLN A 81 -24.80 -6.06 -2.13
C GLN A 81 -23.30 -6.23 -2.42
N PHE A 82 -22.46 -5.67 -1.55
CA PHE A 82 -20.99 -5.80 -1.62
C PHE A 82 -20.51 -7.26 -1.63
N ARG A 83 -21.26 -8.16 -0.98
CA ARG A 83 -20.96 -9.60 -0.92
C ARG A 83 -20.95 -10.26 -2.30
N ASP A 84 -21.65 -9.69 -3.27
CA ASP A 84 -21.77 -10.24 -4.62
C ASP A 84 -20.52 -9.90 -5.48
N VAL A 85 -19.57 -9.12 -4.91
CA VAL A 85 -18.28 -8.79 -5.51
C VAL A 85 -17.14 -9.21 -4.58
N ASP A 86 -17.05 -10.51 -4.30
CA ASP A 86 -15.92 -11.11 -3.60
C ASP A 86 -14.74 -11.32 -4.55
N LYS A 87 -13.92 -10.28 -4.68
CA LYS A 87 -12.80 -10.19 -5.63
C LYS A 87 -11.66 -9.42 -5.00
N ASN A 88 -10.44 -9.86 -5.29
CA ASN A 88 -9.24 -9.11 -4.90
C ASN A 88 -9.03 -7.88 -5.82
N TRP A 89 -8.14 -6.97 -5.40
CA TRP A 89 -7.80 -5.75 -6.15
C TRP A 89 -7.58 -5.98 -7.66
N THR A 90 -6.76 -6.96 -8.02
CA THR A 90 -6.42 -7.26 -9.42
C THR A 90 -7.65 -7.67 -10.21
N GLU A 91 -8.52 -8.49 -9.63
CA GLU A 91 -9.77 -8.90 -10.24
C GLU A 91 -10.78 -7.75 -10.37
N LEU A 92 -10.83 -6.85 -9.39
CA LEU A 92 -11.66 -5.65 -9.45
C LEU A 92 -11.23 -4.75 -10.62
N VAL A 93 -9.94 -4.42 -10.71
CA VAL A 93 -9.37 -3.61 -11.81
C VAL A 93 -9.64 -4.28 -13.17
N LYS A 94 -9.41 -5.59 -13.28
CA LYS A 94 -9.67 -6.35 -14.51
C LYS A 94 -11.14 -6.27 -14.94
N ASN A 95 -12.07 -6.32 -13.99
CA ASN A 95 -13.49 -6.23 -14.29
C ASN A 95 -13.93 -4.82 -14.68
N LEU A 96 -13.36 -3.80 -14.04
CA LEU A 96 -13.59 -2.40 -14.40
C LEU A 96 -13.08 -2.12 -15.82
N ARG A 97 -11.90 -2.64 -16.19
CA ARG A 97 -11.37 -2.55 -17.56
C ARG A 97 -12.21 -3.24 -18.63
N ARG A 98 -13.11 -4.15 -18.23
CA ARG A 98 -14.02 -4.86 -19.15
C ARG A 98 -15.37 -4.16 -19.33
N LEU A 99 -15.60 -3.04 -18.64
CA LEU A 99 -16.81 -2.26 -18.83
C LEU A 99 -16.83 -1.68 -20.24
N ASP A 100 -17.96 -1.84 -20.91
CA ASP A 100 -18.17 -1.40 -22.28
C ASP A 100 -18.44 0.11 -22.33
N ALA A 101 -17.48 0.86 -22.86
CA ALA A 101 -17.55 2.31 -23.01
C ALA A 101 -18.60 2.77 -24.05
N SER A 102 -19.07 1.87 -24.92
CA SER A 102 -20.10 2.21 -25.91
C SER A 102 -21.50 2.33 -25.32
N GLN A 103 -21.73 1.76 -24.12
CA GLN A 103 -23.05 1.72 -23.48
C GLN A 103 -23.23 2.76 -22.38
N ASP A 104 -22.16 3.21 -21.73
CA ASP A 104 -22.21 4.19 -20.65
C ASP A 104 -20.97 5.09 -20.63
N GLN A 105 -21.15 6.41 -20.68
CA GLN A 105 -20.05 7.38 -20.63
C GLN A 105 -19.22 7.27 -19.35
N ARG A 106 -19.80 6.77 -18.25
CA ARG A 106 -19.08 6.51 -17.00
C ARG A 106 -18.04 5.42 -17.18
N ALA A 107 -18.26 4.43 -18.04
CA ALA A 107 -17.25 3.42 -18.31
C ALA A 107 -15.99 4.02 -18.96
N THR A 108 -16.12 5.04 -19.83
CA THR A 108 -14.97 5.81 -20.33
C THR A 108 -14.21 6.49 -19.19
N ARG A 109 -14.93 7.16 -18.28
CA ARG A 109 -14.32 7.83 -17.10
C ARG A 109 -13.66 6.83 -16.15
N VAL A 110 -14.20 5.62 -16.00
CA VAL A 110 -13.55 4.54 -15.25
C VAL A 110 -12.18 4.23 -15.86
N HIS A 111 -12.08 4.07 -17.18
CA HIS A 111 -10.81 3.77 -17.85
C HIS A 111 -9.78 4.91 -17.67
N GLU A 112 -10.22 6.17 -17.70
CA GLU A 112 -9.36 7.33 -17.41
C GLU A 112 -8.80 7.28 -15.98
N VAL A 113 -9.67 7.00 -14.99
CA VAL A 113 -9.26 6.88 -13.58
C VAL A 113 -8.29 5.70 -13.37
N LEU A 114 -8.52 4.57 -14.04
CA LEU A 114 -7.60 3.42 -13.97
C LEU A 114 -6.25 3.70 -14.64
N THR A 115 -6.25 4.42 -15.76
CA THR A 115 -5.00 4.83 -16.45
C THR A 115 -4.21 5.81 -15.58
N TRP A 116 -4.89 6.74 -14.92
CA TRP A 116 -4.27 7.62 -13.94
C TRP A 116 -3.69 6.83 -12.76
N ALA A 117 -4.40 5.81 -12.25
CA ALA A 117 -3.93 4.97 -11.15
C ALA A 117 -2.68 4.16 -11.51
N GLU A 118 -2.61 3.62 -12.72
CA GLU A 118 -1.40 2.95 -13.24
C GLU A 118 -0.23 3.92 -13.39
N THR A 119 -0.47 5.10 -13.98
CA THR A 119 0.56 6.14 -14.12
C THR A 119 1.14 6.55 -12.76
N ASN A 120 0.31 6.56 -11.72
CA ASN A 120 0.70 6.91 -10.36
C ASN A 120 1.21 5.71 -9.54
N GLY A 121 1.20 4.49 -10.10
CA GLY A 121 1.65 3.28 -9.43
C GLY A 121 0.89 2.96 -8.13
N ILE A 122 -0.43 3.18 -8.12
CA ILE A 122 -1.28 3.04 -6.92
C ILE A 122 -1.17 1.63 -6.32
N LYS A 123 -1.27 0.60 -7.17
CA LYS A 123 -1.23 -0.79 -6.73
C LYS A 123 0.15 -1.16 -6.18
N GLU A 124 1.20 -0.73 -6.86
CA GLU A 124 2.59 -0.99 -6.49
C GLU A 124 2.90 -0.36 -5.13
N LYS A 125 2.48 0.89 -4.91
CA LYS A 125 2.65 1.60 -3.62
C LYS A 125 1.91 0.88 -2.49
N ARG A 126 0.65 0.52 -2.72
CA ARG A 126 -0.18 -0.26 -1.78
C ARG A 126 0.48 -1.58 -1.44
N ASP A 127 0.87 -2.35 -2.45
CA ASP A 127 1.45 -3.68 -2.25
C ASP A 127 2.77 -3.59 -1.53
N ALA A 128 3.61 -2.61 -1.89
CA ALA A 128 4.89 -2.36 -1.24
C ALA A 128 4.74 -1.87 0.20
N ALA A 129 3.62 -1.29 0.58
CA ALA A 129 3.35 -0.97 1.98
C ALA A 129 2.86 -2.19 2.79
N VAL A 130 1.88 -2.91 2.25
CA VAL A 130 1.13 -3.97 2.97
C VAL A 130 1.86 -5.31 2.99
N HIS A 131 2.60 -5.65 1.93
CA HIS A 131 3.20 -6.98 1.76
C HIS A 131 4.71 -7.02 2.02
N SER A 132 5.25 -6.05 2.76
CA SER A 132 6.69 -5.94 3.01
C SER A 132 7.04 -6.26 4.45
N TYR A 133 8.26 -6.76 4.67
CA TYR A 133 8.84 -6.87 5.99
C TYR A 133 9.57 -5.57 6.34
N TRP A 134 9.05 -4.83 7.31
CA TRP A 134 9.53 -3.49 7.65
C TRP A 134 10.63 -3.52 8.71
N TRP A 135 11.71 -2.79 8.44
CA TRP A 135 12.85 -2.63 9.32
C TRP A 135 12.55 -1.49 10.31
N ALA A 136 11.74 -1.81 11.33
CA ALA A 136 11.08 -0.80 12.15
C ALA A 136 11.96 -0.24 13.29
N PHE A 137 13.10 0.39 12.94
CA PHE A 137 14.10 0.91 13.89
C PHE A 137 14.57 2.33 13.51
N ALA A 138 14.70 3.21 14.50
CA ALA A 138 14.88 4.65 14.28
C ALA A 138 16.22 5.06 13.65
N ASP A 139 17.26 4.24 13.82
CA ASP A 139 18.62 4.54 13.31
C ASP A 139 18.84 3.99 11.90
N LEU A 140 17.82 3.36 11.33
CA LEU A 140 17.83 2.82 9.98
C LEU A 140 17.03 3.74 9.06
N PRO A 141 17.37 3.79 7.76
CA PRO A 141 16.47 4.40 6.78
C PRO A 141 15.10 3.70 6.81
N VAL A 142 14.09 4.32 6.21
CA VAL A 142 12.79 3.67 5.99
C VAL A 142 13.02 2.53 5.00
N MET A 143 13.21 1.33 5.55
CA MET A 143 13.67 0.16 4.82
C MET A 143 12.69 -0.97 4.98
N ARG A 144 12.53 -1.71 3.88
CA ARG A 144 11.64 -2.85 3.82
C ARG A 144 12.20 -3.91 2.91
N SER A 145 11.90 -5.16 3.23
CA SER A 145 12.16 -6.29 2.36
C SER A 145 10.91 -6.68 1.60
N ARG A 146 11.06 -6.87 0.30
CA ARG A 146 10.06 -7.47 -0.58
C ARG A 146 10.45 -8.91 -0.86
N PHE A 147 9.45 -9.79 -0.82
CA PHE A 147 9.57 -11.17 -1.26
C PHE A 147 8.62 -11.37 -2.42
N GLU A 148 9.17 -11.51 -3.62
CA GLU A 148 8.37 -11.73 -4.81
C GLU A 148 7.95 -13.19 -4.91
N ARG A 149 6.84 -13.44 -5.63
CA ARG A 149 6.36 -14.81 -5.87
C ARG A 149 7.34 -15.64 -6.72
N SER A 150 8.21 -14.98 -7.47
CA SER A 150 9.31 -15.58 -8.24
C SER A 150 10.40 -16.21 -7.34
N GLY A 151 10.42 -15.89 -6.04
CA GLY A 151 11.46 -16.28 -5.11
C GLY A 151 12.59 -15.25 -4.96
N GLU A 152 12.56 -14.16 -5.73
CA GLU A 152 13.49 -13.05 -5.59
C GLU A 152 13.14 -12.19 -4.36
N SER A 153 14.16 -11.73 -3.65
CA SER A 153 14.02 -10.75 -2.57
C SER A 153 14.81 -9.49 -2.86
N SER A 154 14.24 -8.35 -2.47
CA SER A 154 14.90 -7.06 -2.59
C SER A 154 14.71 -6.25 -1.33
N ALA A 155 15.79 -5.61 -0.90
CA ALA A 155 15.73 -4.56 0.10
C ALA A 155 15.45 -3.23 -0.60
N GLN A 156 14.43 -2.53 -0.14
CA GLN A 156 14.01 -1.24 -0.68
C GLN A 156 14.18 -0.18 0.39
N ILE A 157 14.80 0.93 0.01
CA ILE A 157 14.93 2.13 0.82
C ILE A 157 13.96 3.17 0.29
N GLY A 158 13.31 3.87 1.21
CA GLY A 158 12.55 5.08 0.92
C GLY A 158 12.66 6.06 2.09
N ASP A 159 11.68 6.94 2.16
CA ASP A 159 11.55 7.93 3.21
C ASP A 159 10.12 7.97 3.76
N MET A 160 9.95 8.57 4.94
CA MET A 160 8.67 8.58 5.64
C MET A 160 7.65 9.50 4.97
N GLU A 161 8.11 10.61 4.39
CA GLU A 161 7.27 11.62 3.75
C GLU A 161 6.59 11.04 2.50
N SER A 162 7.36 10.37 1.64
CA SER A 162 6.86 9.62 0.49
C SER A 162 5.86 8.54 0.92
N LEU A 163 6.14 7.82 2.01
CA LEU A 163 5.22 6.80 2.52
C LEU A 163 3.90 7.40 2.97
N MET A 164 3.92 8.54 3.67
CA MET A 164 2.71 9.26 4.05
C MET A 164 1.93 9.74 2.82
N ALA A 165 2.62 10.34 1.84
CA ALA A 165 2.00 10.84 0.61
C ALA A 165 1.32 9.74 -0.23
N HIS A 166 1.79 8.49 -0.12
CA HIS A 166 1.12 7.36 -0.78
C HIS A 166 -0.32 7.15 -0.25
N GLY A 167 -0.57 7.39 1.03
CA GLY A 167 -1.91 7.26 1.62
C GLY A 167 -2.90 8.24 0.96
N ASP A 168 -2.51 9.51 0.86
CA ASP A 168 -3.31 10.56 0.23
C ASP A 168 -3.59 10.26 -1.24
N LEU A 169 -2.58 9.78 -1.96
CA LEU A 169 -2.71 9.44 -3.38
C LEU A 169 -3.68 8.27 -3.61
N ILE A 170 -3.71 7.29 -2.72
CA ILE A 170 -4.67 6.16 -2.77
C ILE A 170 -6.07 6.62 -2.36
N PHE A 171 -6.19 7.55 -1.41
CA PHE A 171 -7.47 8.16 -1.08
C PHE A 171 -8.05 8.95 -2.26
N GLU A 172 -7.21 9.69 -2.98
CA GLU A 172 -7.62 10.40 -4.19
C GLU A 172 -8.08 9.42 -5.28
N PHE A 173 -7.42 8.26 -5.43
CA PHE A 173 -7.91 7.19 -6.31
C PHE A 173 -9.31 6.72 -5.91
N ALA A 174 -9.53 6.43 -4.62
CA ALA A 174 -10.82 6.00 -4.11
C ALA A 174 -11.92 7.06 -4.37
N ARG A 175 -11.61 8.33 -4.11
CA ARG A 175 -12.51 9.46 -4.34
C ARG A 175 -12.90 9.60 -5.81
N ARG A 176 -11.91 9.52 -6.72
CA ARG A 176 -12.15 9.58 -8.18
C ARG A 176 -13.08 8.48 -8.67
N LEU A 177 -13.02 7.28 -8.08
CA LEU A 177 -13.94 6.19 -8.39
C LEU A 177 -15.33 6.45 -7.82
N ASP A 178 -15.42 6.89 -6.56
CA ASP A 178 -16.71 7.18 -5.92
C ASP A 178 -17.47 8.32 -6.61
N ASP A 179 -16.77 9.35 -7.09
CA ASP A 179 -17.34 10.46 -7.85
C ASP A 179 -18.13 10.00 -9.10
N LEU A 180 -17.84 8.81 -9.63
CA LEU A 180 -18.53 8.23 -10.79
C LEU A 180 -19.91 7.63 -10.45
N VAL A 181 -20.18 7.40 -9.17
CA VAL A 181 -21.42 6.75 -8.69
C VAL A 181 -22.20 7.57 -7.68
N VAL A 182 -21.78 8.81 -7.40
CA VAL A 182 -22.43 9.72 -6.41
C VAL A 182 -23.94 9.85 -6.65
N SER A 183 -24.39 9.95 -7.91
CA SER A 183 -25.82 10.10 -8.23
C SER A 183 -26.66 8.85 -7.95
N ASP A 184 -26.01 7.68 -7.91
CA ASP A 184 -26.68 6.38 -7.99
C ASP A 184 -26.46 5.54 -6.72
N TRP A 185 -25.66 6.03 -5.78
CA TRP A 185 -25.30 5.31 -4.56
C TRP A 185 -25.84 6.04 -3.31
N PRO A 186 -26.39 5.32 -2.31
CA PRO A 186 -26.84 5.93 -1.06
C PRO A 186 -25.71 6.70 -0.35
N GLN A 187 -26.01 7.89 0.16
CA GLN A 187 -25.06 8.75 0.85
C GLN A 187 -25.51 9.04 2.27
N ALA A 188 -24.56 8.99 3.19
CA ALA A 188 -24.68 9.58 4.52
C ALA A 188 -23.64 10.71 4.61
N ARG A 189 -24.02 11.84 5.20
CA ARG A 189 -23.14 13.00 5.39
C ARG A 189 -23.10 13.34 6.88
N LEU A 190 -21.90 13.42 7.43
CA LEU A 190 -21.70 13.89 8.80
C LEU A 190 -21.75 15.43 8.79
N PRO A 191 -22.37 16.07 9.81
CA PRO A 191 -22.28 17.51 9.97
C PRO A 191 -20.82 17.91 10.20
N HIS A 192 -20.44 19.09 9.71
CA HIS A 192 -19.16 19.68 10.06
C HIS A 192 -19.21 20.08 11.53
N SER A 193 -18.41 19.44 12.38
CA SER A 193 -18.19 19.91 13.75
C SER A 193 -17.05 20.92 13.72
N GLU A 194 -17.35 22.21 13.89
CA GLU A 194 -16.33 23.16 14.31
C GLU A 194 -15.89 22.74 15.73
N ALA A 195 -14.60 22.46 15.89
CA ALA A 195 -13.97 22.18 17.19
C ALA A 195 -13.35 23.44 17.76
#